data_AF-A0A8H7VSE3-F1
#
_entry.id   AF-A0A8H7VSE3-F1
#
_cell.length_a   1.000
_cell.length_b   1.000
_cell.length_c   1.000
_cell.angle_alpha   90.00
_cell.angle_beta   90.00
_cell.angle_gamma   90.00
#
_symmetry.space_group_name_H-M   'P 1'
#
loop_
_entity.id
_entity.type
_entity.pdbx_description
1 polymer ?
#
loop_
_entity_poly.entity_id
_entity_poly.type
_entity_poly.pdbx_seq_one_letter_code
_entity_poly.pdbx_strand_id
1 'polypeptide(L)'
;MLRRQTPTAIKFFQKSFQPQQQPTKLNPWTISFPSPSTSVTCPSSSTLISDLRLTGYHISRLWRMLYHSLFQQNNNNNSNKNINNIQPYNERICFQWPDSMKVHISADDLHGFYESITSPSSSIIYANVSANIDQVHLGQGAQRVLTTPTGGKTSQTSTLSEALSVELLSRLLGSDLTKTETELTYRNYGPMTDYACRVQDTHLGVSVTRAMSYWTRKGFKKEDATKLLTRKLNGILKSSQSIVNTNFDKQILHVLSMSKHHASQIKRAYKRLSQDLKSDTVLFITTVDAENVFFNDNKNLAKNKRKAV
;
A
#
# COMPACT_ATOMS: atom_id res chain seq x y z
N MET A 1 14.15 60.98 19.00
CA MET A 1 13.24 60.41 20.01
C MET A 1 12.85 59.01 19.56
N LEU A 2 13.50 57.95 20.08
CA LEU A 2 13.02 57.10 21.19
C LEU A 2 11.80 56.26 20.73
N ARG A 3 11.76 54.92 20.74
CA ARG A 3 12.64 53.85 21.27
C ARG A 3 12.42 52.56 20.46
N ARG A 4 13.50 51.81 20.30
CA ARG A 4 13.49 50.35 20.08
C ARG A 4 12.91 49.67 21.32
N GLN A 5 12.08 48.63 21.14
CA GLN A 5 11.85 47.61 22.15
C GLN A 5 12.13 46.24 21.53
N THR A 6 13.16 45.58 22.05
CA THR A 6 13.41 44.13 21.95
C THR A 6 13.09 43.50 23.32
N PRO A 7 13.22 42.17 23.50
CA PRO A 7 12.12 41.26 23.79
C PRO A 7 12.01 40.92 25.29
N THR A 8 10.81 40.57 25.76
CA THR A 8 10.64 40.07 27.14
C THR A 8 10.87 38.55 27.17
N ALA A 9 11.83 38.16 28.00
CA ALA A 9 12.24 36.79 28.27
C ALA A 9 11.09 35.94 28.84
N ILE A 10 10.85 34.78 28.24
CA ILE A 10 10.04 33.71 28.84
C ILE A 10 10.99 32.82 29.64
N LYS A 11 10.71 32.73 30.94
CA LYS A 11 11.49 31.99 31.93
C LYS A 11 11.45 30.49 31.66
N PHE A 12 12.64 29.89 31.67
CA PHE A 12 12.87 28.47 31.83
C PHE A 12 12.30 27.98 33.16
N PHE A 13 11.44 26.97 33.13
CA PHE A 13 11.16 26.11 34.28
C PHE A 13 11.97 24.83 34.12
N GLN A 14 13.13 24.77 34.78
CA GLN A 14 13.83 23.53 35.06
C GLN A 14 13.01 22.76 36.08
N LYS A 15 12.45 21.61 35.65
CA LYS A 15 12.00 20.57 36.59
C LYS A 15 12.97 19.41 36.47
N SER A 16 13.91 19.38 37.42
CA SER A 16 14.79 18.25 37.70
C SER A 16 13.93 17.03 38.08
N PHE A 17 13.99 15.98 37.28
CA PHE A 17 13.55 14.64 37.68
C PHE A 17 14.75 13.70 37.60
N GLN A 18 15.08 13.12 38.75
CA GLN A 18 16.13 12.13 38.91
C GLN A 18 15.73 10.78 38.30
N PRO A 19 16.72 9.94 37.90
CA PRO A 19 16.49 8.71 37.17
C PRO A 19 15.99 7.59 38.10
N GLN A 20 14.84 7.00 37.80
CA GLN A 20 14.43 5.73 38.40
C GLN A 20 14.68 4.57 37.43
N GLN A 21 15.74 3.83 37.77
CA GLN A 21 15.90 2.37 37.79
C GLN A 21 15.38 1.54 36.60
N GLN A 22 16.34 0.93 35.89
CA GLN A 22 16.16 -0.22 35.00
C GLN A 22 15.73 -1.46 35.78
N PRO A 23 14.84 -2.29 35.23
CA PRO A 23 14.83 -3.72 35.49
C PRO A 23 15.37 -4.48 34.27
N THR A 24 16.52 -5.11 34.50
CA THR A 24 16.90 -6.48 34.12
C THR A 24 16.44 -7.06 32.77
N LYS A 25 17.46 -7.37 31.96
CA LYS A 25 17.46 -8.30 30.82
C LYS A 25 16.61 -9.55 31.08
N LEU A 26 15.68 -9.84 30.18
CA LEU A 26 15.12 -11.17 29.97
C LEU A 26 15.16 -11.46 28.46
N ASN A 27 16.19 -12.22 28.06
CA ASN A 27 16.17 -12.97 26.80
C ASN A 27 15.31 -14.21 27.01
N PRO A 28 14.37 -14.47 26.10
CA PRO A 28 14.28 -15.79 25.47
C PRO A 28 14.28 -15.54 23.95
N TRP A 29 14.97 -16.31 23.10
CA TRP A 29 14.66 -17.70 22.80
C TRP A 29 15.85 -18.34 22.08
N THR A 30 16.23 -19.54 22.53
CA THR A 30 17.04 -20.49 21.76
C THR A 30 16.09 -21.32 20.91
N ILE A 31 16.31 -21.40 19.60
CA ILE A 31 15.57 -22.32 18.71
C ILE A 31 16.52 -23.48 18.38
N SER A 32 16.20 -24.66 18.89
CA SER A 32 16.80 -25.93 18.48
C SER A 32 15.96 -26.56 17.37
N PHE A 33 16.61 -26.98 16.27
CA PHE A 33 15.98 -27.71 15.18
C PHE A 33 16.02 -29.23 15.43
N PRO A 34 14.95 -29.98 15.16
CA PRO A 34 15.07 -31.43 15.00
C PRO A 34 15.62 -31.73 13.59
N SER A 35 16.62 -32.60 13.54
CA SER A 35 17.20 -33.17 12.32
C SER A 35 16.19 -34.05 11.56
N PRO A 36 16.36 -34.24 10.23
CA PRO A 36 15.34 -34.83 9.38
C PRO A 36 15.49 -36.35 9.30
N SER A 37 14.56 -37.09 9.90
CA SER A 37 14.20 -38.43 9.44
C SER A 37 12.93 -38.90 10.15
N THR A 38 11.81 -38.97 9.44
CA THR A 38 10.91 -40.14 9.27
C THR A 38 9.48 -39.71 8.93
N SER A 39 9.01 -40.26 7.79
CA SER A 39 7.63 -40.56 7.36
C SER A 39 6.43 -39.79 7.90
N VAL A 40 5.70 -39.24 6.94
CA VAL A 40 4.36 -38.63 6.98
C VAL A 40 3.28 -39.58 7.50
N THR A 41 2.41 -39.07 8.37
CA THR A 41 0.97 -39.38 8.36
C THR A 41 0.18 -38.08 8.49
N CYS A 42 -0.81 -37.89 7.61
CA CYS A 42 -1.67 -36.71 7.58
C CYS A 42 -2.66 -36.71 8.75
N PRO A 43 -2.85 -35.60 9.47
CA PRO A 43 -4.09 -35.35 10.18
C PRO A 43 -5.09 -34.67 9.23
N SER A 44 -6.31 -35.19 9.28
CA SER A 44 -7.50 -34.64 8.65
C SER A 44 -7.77 -33.18 9.05
N SER A 45 -8.42 -32.50 8.12
CA SER A 45 -8.94 -31.13 8.19
C SER A 45 -9.59 -30.73 9.52
N SER A 46 -9.39 -29.45 9.86
CA SER A 46 -10.01 -28.67 10.95
C SER A 46 -9.38 -28.80 12.34
N THR A 47 -8.31 -28.03 12.59
CA THR A 47 -8.10 -27.13 13.75
C THR A 47 -6.64 -26.67 13.82
N LEU A 48 -6.40 -25.53 14.45
CA LEU A 48 -5.10 -24.89 14.77
C LEU A 48 -4.53 -23.90 13.74
N ILE A 49 -5.14 -22.72 13.64
CA ILE A 49 -4.38 -21.46 13.59
C ILE A 49 -5.15 -20.43 14.44
N SER A 50 -4.90 -20.37 15.74
CA SER A 50 -5.52 -19.34 16.60
C SER A 50 -4.55 -18.37 17.26
N ASP A 51 -3.22 -18.56 17.25
CA ASP A 51 -2.32 -17.67 18.00
C ASP A 51 -0.94 -17.42 17.38
N LEU A 52 -0.89 -17.13 16.08
CA LEU A 52 0.34 -16.68 15.41
C LEU A 52 0.20 -15.21 15.01
N ARG A 53 0.81 -14.30 15.79
CA ARG A 53 1.02 -12.88 15.42
C ARG A 53 2.05 -12.82 14.29
N LEU A 54 1.61 -13.10 13.07
CA LEU A 54 2.42 -13.07 11.87
C LEU A 54 2.54 -11.61 11.41
N THR A 55 3.76 -11.07 11.40
CA THR A 55 4.06 -9.83 10.67
C THR A 55 3.77 -10.05 9.18
N GLY A 56 3.55 -8.99 8.38
CA GLY A 56 3.30 -9.10 6.93
C GLY A 56 4.35 -9.94 6.19
N TYR A 57 5.59 -9.93 6.68
CA TYR A 57 6.68 -10.79 6.22
C TYR A 57 6.42 -12.29 6.43
N HIS A 58 5.81 -12.68 7.54
CA HIS A 58 5.44 -14.08 7.78
C HIS A 58 4.20 -14.51 6.99
N ILE A 59 3.27 -13.60 6.69
CA ILE A 59 2.13 -13.88 5.81
C ILE A 59 2.62 -14.09 4.37
N SER A 60 3.52 -13.24 3.86
CA SER A 60 4.10 -13.42 2.52
C SER A 60 4.95 -14.69 2.42
N ARG A 61 5.70 -15.03 3.48
CA ARG A 61 6.48 -16.28 3.55
C ARG A 61 5.62 -17.54 3.69
N LEU A 62 4.59 -17.52 4.55
CA LEU A 62 3.63 -18.63 4.66
C LEU A 62 2.84 -18.79 3.38
N TRP A 63 2.44 -17.70 2.72
CA TRP A 63 1.81 -17.78 1.41
C TRP A 63 2.77 -18.35 0.37
N ARG A 64 4.04 -17.94 0.33
CA ARG A 64 5.05 -18.52 -0.57
C ARG A 64 5.20 -20.03 -0.35
N MET A 65 5.18 -20.48 0.90
CA MET A 65 5.23 -21.90 1.27
C MET A 65 3.94 -22.66 0.88
N LEU A 66 2.77 -22.10 1.18
CA LEU A 66 1.47 -22.68 0.84
C LEU A 66 1.27 -22.70 -0.68
N TYR A 67 1.64 -21.64 -1.38
CA TYR A 67 1.55 -21.52 -2.84
C TYR A 67 2.48 -22.51 -3.55
N HIS A 68 3.77 -22.59 -3.16
CA HIS A 68 4.67 -23.60 -3.75
C HIS A 68 4.19 -25.03 -3.46
N SER A 69 3.68 -25.30 -2.27
CA SER A 69 3.15 -26.63 -1.91
C SER A 69 1.89 -26.99 -2.72
N LEU A 70 0.93 -26.06 -2.86
CA LEU A 70 -0.31 -26.29 -3.59
C LEU A 70 -0.09 -26.33 -5.11
N PHE A 71 0.84 -25.53 -5.62
CA PHE A 71 1.09 -25.41 -7.06
C PHE A 71 2.04 -26.49 -7.60
N GLN A 72 3.07 -26.91 -6.85
CA GLN A 72 3.92 -28.04 -7.26
C GLN A 72 3.18 -29.37 -7.26
N GLN A 73 2.26 -29.58 -6.29
CA GLN A 73 1.43 -30.79 -6.28
C GLN A 73 0.49 -30.87 -7.50
N ASN A 74 -0.01 -29.73 -7.99
CA ASN A 74 -0.93 -29.72 -9.12
C ASN A 74 -0.22 -29.89 -10.48
N ASN A 75 0.99 -29.35 -10.64
CA ASN A 75 1.79 -29.56 -11.85
C ASN A 75 2.30 -31.01 -11.98
N ASN A 76 2.62 -31.68 -10.87
CA ASN A 76 3.04 -33.09 -10.89
C ASN A 76 1.87 -34.05 -11.16
N ASN A 77 0.63 -33.66 -10.83
CA ASN A 77 -0.57 -34.46 -11.11
C ASN A 77 -1.15 -34.25 -12.52
N ASN A 78 -0.62 -33.29 -13.29
CA ASN A 78 -1.13 -32.88 -14.60
C ASN A 78 -0.39 -33.47 -15.81
N SER A 79 0.57 -34.38 -15.59
CA SER A 79 1.22 -35.12 -16.70
C SER A 79 0.32 -36.16 -17.38
N ASN A 80 -0.95 -36.31 -16.97
CA ASN A 80 -1.86 -37.33 -17.52
C ASN A 80 -3.32 -36.89 -17.76
N LYS A 81 -3.64 -35.58 -17.84
CA LYS A 81 -5.02 -35.15 -18.15
C LYS A 81 -5.07 -34.07 -19.23
N ASN A 82 -5.94 -34.30 -20.22
CA ASN A 82 -6.30 -33.44 -21.35
C ASN A 82 -6.25 -31.94 -21.05
N ILE A 83 -5.45 -31.20 -21.85
CA ILE A 83 -5.04 -29.80 -21.68
C ILE A 83 -6.15 -28.76 -21.99
N ASN A 84 -7.43 -29.14 -22.09
CA ASN A 84 -8.45 -28.23 -22.62
C ASN A 84 -9.41 -27.59 -21.59
N ASN A 85 -9.15 -27.63 -20.28
CA ASN A 85 -10.08 -27.01 -19.31
C ASN A 85 -9.48 -26.59 -17.95
N ILE A 86 -8.32 -25.93 -17.93
CA ILE A 86 -7.84 -25.26 -16.71
C ILE A 86 -8.42 -23.84 -16.69
N GLN A 87 -9.59 -23.67 -16.05
CA GLN A 87 -10.08 -22.35 -15.64
C GLN A 87 -9.09 -21.79 -14.60
N PRO A 88 -8.53 -20.58 -14.77
CA PRO A 88 -7.69 -19.97 -13.75
C PRO A 88 -8.50 -19.78 -12.46
N TYR A 89 -7.89 -20.10 -11.33
CA TYR A 89 -8.54 -20.11 -10.02
C TYR A 89 -9.05 -18.71 -9.65
N ASN A 90 -10.35 -18.48 -9.85
CA ASN A 90 -11.01 -17.21 -9.54
C ASN A 90 -11.33 -17.08 -8.03
N GLU A 91 -10.57 -17.77 -7.17
CA GLU A 91 -10.77 -17.76 -5.73
C GLU A 91 -10.34 -16.41 -5.16
N ARG A 92 -11.27 -15.76 -4.47
CA ARG A 92 -11.00 -14.54 -3.72
C ARG A 92 -10.48 -14.89 -2.34
N ILE A 93 -9.27 -14.46 -2.06
CA ILE A 93 -8.66 -14.53 -0.74
C ILE A 93 -9.13 -13.32 0.07
N CYS A 94 -9.55 -13.56 1.31
CA CYS A 94 -9.87 -12.53 2.27
C CYS A 94 -8.80 -12.54 3.37
N PHE A 95 -8.03 -11.47 3.45
CA PHE A 95 -7.16 -11.22 4.60
C PHE A 95 -7.91 -10.36 5.61
N GLN A 96 -7.98 -10.82 6.86
CA GLN A 96 -8.59 -10.09 7.96
C GLN A 96 -7.56 -9.92 9.08
N TRP A 97 -7.42 -8.68 9.55
CA TRP A 97 -6.55 -8.34 10.67
C TRP A 97 -7.36 -8.04 11.95
N PRO A 98 -6.72 -8.10 13.13
CA PRO A 98 -7.38 -7.81 14.41
C PRO A 98 -7.96 -6.40 14.51
N ASP A 99 -7.41 -5.45 13.75
CA ASP A 99 -7.87 -4.05 13.69
C ASP A 99 -9.03 -3.84 12.72
N SER A 100 -9.78 -4.91 12.42
CA SER A 100 -10.97 -4.91 11.56
C SER A 100 -10.74 -4.56 10.09
N MET A 101 -9.49 -4.34 9.66
CA MET A 101 -9.18 -4.20 8.24
C MET A 101 -9.36 -5.54 7.52
N LYS A 102 -10.09 -5.50 6.40
CA LYS A 102 -10.28 -6.63 5.50
C LYS A 102 -9.81 -6.27 4.10
N VAL A 103 -9.01 -7.14 3.50
CA VAL A 103 -8.54 -7.00 2.13
C VAL A 103 -8.97 -8.23 1.33
N HIS A 104 -9.75 -8.01 0.28
CA HIS A 104 -10.16 -9.02 -0.67
C HIS A 104 -9.39 -8.87 -1.99
N ILE A 105 -8.61 -9.88 -2.34
CA ILE A 105 -7.78 -9.95 -3.56
C ILE A 105 -7.89 -11.35 -4.17
N SER A 106 -7.85 -11.48 -5.49
CA SER A 106 -7.82 -12.82 -6.10
C SER A 106 -6.43 -13.44 -5.92
N ALA A 107 -6.34 -14.77 -5.90
CA ALA A 107 -5.06 -15.46 -5.85
C ALA A 107 -4.15 -15.05 -7.03
N ASP A 108 -4.72 -14.93 -8.23
CA ASP A 108 -4.03 -14.51 -9.45
C ASP A 108 -3.51 -13.06 -9.35
N ASP A 109 -4.34 -12.14 -8.83
CA ASP A 109 -3.93 -10.74 -8.62
C ASP A 109 -2.78 -10.66 -7.60
N LEU A 110 -2.86 -11.41 -6.49
CA LEU A 110 -1.80 -11.40 -5.47
C LEU A 110 -0.50 -11.99 -6.02
N HIS A 111 -0.58 -13.12 -6.72
CA HIS A 111 0.56 -13.77 -7.34
C HIS A 111 1.20 -12.88 -8.41
N GLY A 112 0.39 -12.38 -9.34
CA GLY A 112 0.82 -11.47 -10.40
C GLY A 112 1.33 -10.13 -9.87
N PHE A 113 0.99 -9.76 -8.62
CA PHE A 113 1.60 -8.61 -7.95
C PHE A 113 3.02 -8.94 -7.48
N TYR A 114 3.21 -10.09 -6.84
CA TYR A 114 4.52 -10.52 -6.38
C TYR A 114 5.48 -10.76 -7.56
N GLU A 115 5.02 -11.49 -8.58
CA GLU A 115 5.82 -11.75 -9.78
C GLU A 115 6.21 -10.45 -10.49
N SER A 116 5.27 -9.51 -10.65
CA SER A 116 5.58 -8.24 -11.30
C SER A 116 6.55 -7.40 -10.50
N ILE A 117 6.64 -7.53 -9.18
CA ILE A 117 7.68 -6.82 -8.43
C ILE A 117 9.05 -7.45 -8.71
N THR A 118 9.12 -8.78 -8.81
CA THR A 118 10.40 -9.50 -8.97
C THR A 118 10.86 -9.66 -10.42
N SER A 119 10.03 -9.28 -11.41
CA SER A 119 10.30 -9.50 -12.83
C SER A 119 9.84 -8.30 -13.68
N PRO A 120 10.45 -8.08 -14.85
CA PRO A 120 10.12 -6.96 -15.74
C PRO A 120 8.80 -7.20 -16.47
N SER A 121 7.69 -7.09 -15.75
CA SER A 121 6.33 -7.20 -16.29
C SER A 121 5.44 -6.09 -15.76
N SER A 122 4.64 -5.49 -16.63
CA SER A 122 3.55 -4.61 -16.20
C SER A 122 2.32 -5.46 -15.92
N SER A 123 1.79 -5.38 -14.70
CA SER A 123 0.56 -6.05 -14.30
C SER A 123 -0.49 -5.06 -13.79
N ILE A 124 -1.76 -5.45 -13.86
CA ILE A 124 -2.88 -4.72 -13.27
C ILE A 124 -3.41 -5.57 -12.15
N ILE A 125 -3.34 -5.05 -10.93
CA ILE A 125 -3.72 -5.76 -9.71
C ILE A 125 -4.98 -5.12 -9.15
N TYR A 126 -5.94 -5.93 -8.72
CA TYR A 126 -7.19 -5.45 -8.12
C TYR A 126 -7.40 -5.94 -6.69
N ALA A 127 -7.65 -5.02 -5.76
CA ALA A 127 -8.04 -5.32 -4.39
C ALA A 127 -9.30 -4.54 -3.97
N ASN A 128 -10.01 -5.07 -2.97
CA ASN A 128 -11.07 -4.34 -2.27
C ASN A 128 -10.72 -4.29 -0.79
N VAL A 129 -10.88 -3.14 -0.19
CA VAL A 129 -10.58 -2.88 1.21
C VAL A 129 -11.84 -2.42 1.91
N SER A 130 -12.17 -3.10 3.00
CA SER A 130 -13.20 -2.68 3.94
C SER A 130 -12.52 -2.48 5.29
N ALA A 131 -12.55 -1.25 5.79
CA ALA A 131 -11.91 -0.90 7.05
C ALA A 131 -12.56 0.36 7.63
N ASN A 132 -12.72 0.38 8.95
CA ASN A 132 -12.92 1.65 9.66
C ASN A 132 -11.55 2.29 9.86
N ILE A 133 -11.18 3.21 8.97
CA ILE A 133 -9.82 3.77 8.90
C ILE A 133 -9.37 4.41 10.21
N ASP A 134 -10.30 4.96 10.99
CA ASP A 134 -9.99 5.59 12.30
C ASP A 134 -9.60 4.57 13.37
N GLN A 135 -9.91 3.28 13.16
CA GLN A 135 -9.62 2.16 14.06
C GLN A 135 -8.49 1.27 13.55
N VAL A 136 -7.99 1.50 12.34
CA VAL A 136 -6.89 0.71 11.78
C VAL A 136 -5.61 1.07 12.53
N HIS A 137 -4.93 0.03 13.04
CA HIS A 137 -3.62 0.20 13.65
C HIS A 137 -2.57 0.26 12.54
N LEU A 138 -2.28 1.48 12.10
CA LEU A 138 -1.28 1.74 11.08
C LEU A 138 0.11 1.33 11.56
N GLY A 139 0.87 0.66 10.71
CA GLY A 139 2.26 0.31 10.94
C GLY A 139 3.18 1.54 10.94
N GLN A 140 4.43 1.33 11.34
CA GLN A 140 5.42 2.41 11.49
C GLN A 140 5.62 3.23 10.21
N GLY A 141 5.61 2.58 9.04
CA GLY A 141 5.74 3.27 7.74
C GLY A 141 4.58 4.22 7.48
N ALA A 142 3.34 3.76 7.66
CA ALA A 142 2.15 4.59 7.47
C ALA A 142 2.09 5.74 8.50
N GLN A 143 2.45 5.48 9.76
CA GLN A 143 2.57 6.52 10.78
C GLN A 143 3.63 7.56 10.44
N ARG A 144 4.77 7.16 9.88
CA ARG A 144 5.81 8.07 9.41
C ARG A 144 5.28 8.99 8.30
N VAL A 145 4.54 8.45 7.33
CA VAL A 145 3.89 9.29 6.30
C VAL A 145 2.93 10.31 6.90
N LEU A 146 2.14 9.94 7.91
CA LEU A 146 1.21 10.85 8.58
C LEU A 146 1.91 11.94 9.42
N THR A 147 3.09 11.64 9.97
CA THR A 147 3.79 12.53 10.91
C THR A 147 4.88 13.38 10.25
N THR A 148 5.38 12.97 9.08
CA THR A 148 6.34 13.75 8.31
C THR A 148 5.68 15.04 7.80
N PRO A 149 6.23 16.24 8.14
CA PRO A 149 5.68 17.49 7.66
C PRO A 149 5.76 17.60 6.14
N THR A 150 4.63 17.78 5.47
CA THR A 150 4.55 17.81 3.99
C THR A 150 4.92 19.18 3.38
N GLY A 151 5.68 20.00 4.11
CA GLY A 151 6.12 21.32 3.65
C GLY A 151 4.97 22.27 3.26
N GLY A 152 3.76 22.03 3.77
CA GLY A 152 2.56 22.83 3.50
C GLY A 152 1.85 22.58 2.15
N LYS A 153 2.25 21.56 1.38
CA LYS A 153 1.76 21.35 0.00
C LYS A 153 0.61 20.34 -0.13
N THR A 154 0.36 19.49 0.88
CA THR A 154 -0.64 18.41 0.80
C THR A 154 -1.76 18.56 1.82
N SER A 155 -2.98 18.19 1.41
CA SER A 155 -4.13 18.10 2.31
C SER A 155 -4.05 16.85 3.18
N GLN A 156 -4.62 16.87 4.39
CA GLN A 156 -4.75 15.68 5.26
C GLN A 156 -5.30 14.44 4.54
N THR A 157 -6.31 14.59 3.66
CA THR A 157 -6.84 13.48 2.84
C THR A 157 -5.79 12.83 1.93
N SER A 158 -4.84 13.62 1.40
CA SER A 158 -3.76 13.10 0.54
C SER A 158 -2.81 12.25 1.36
N THR A 159 -2.36 12.79 2.49
CA THR A 159 -1.47 12.10 3.43
C THR A 159 -2.11 10.80 3.94
N LEU A 160 -3.42 10.80 4.21
CA LEU A 160 -4.14 9.57 4.60
C LEU A 160 -4.18 8.53 3.48
N SER A 161 -4.40 8.94 2.22
CA SER A 161 -4.36 8.02 1.08
C SER A 161 -2.96 7.42 0.85
N GLU A 162 -1.91 8.20 1.09
CA GLU A 162 -0.52 7.74 1.01
C GLU A 162 -0.20 6.78 2.15
N ALA A 163 -0.59 7.10 3.38
CA ALA A 163 -0.42 6.22 4.54
C ALA A 163 -1.15 4.89 4.36
N LEU A 164 -2.40 4.90 3.86
CA LEU A 164 -3.14 3.68 3.54
C LEU A 164 -2.46 2.87 2.43
N SER A 165 -1.88 3.54 1.43
CA SER A 165 -1.10 2.88 0.38
C SER A 165 0.11 2.16 0.96
N VAL A 166 0.88 2.80 1.85
CA VAL A 166 2.01 2.17 2.55
C VAL A 166 1.55 0.98 3.37
N GLU A 167 0.46 1.12 4.13
CA GLU A 167 -0.09 0.05 4.96
C GLU A 167 -0.49 -1.18 4.12
N LEU A 168 -1.17 -0.96 3.01
CA LEU A 168 -1.61 -2.04 2.12
C LEU A 168 -0.43 -2.80 1.51
N LEU A 169 0.60 -2.09 1.02
CA LEU A 169 1.79 -2.75 0.49
C LEU A 169 2.57 -3.49 1.59
N SER A 170 2.64 -2.93 2.79
CA SER A 170 3.30 -3.59 3.93
C SER A 170 2.57 -4.87 4.34
N ARG A 171 1.24 -4.83 4.42
CA ARG A 171 0.41 -5.99 4.77
C ARG A 171 0.40 -7.08 3.69
N LEU A 172 0.32 -6.70 2.42
CA LEU A 172 0.19 -7.66 1.31
C LEU A 172 1.55 -8.23 0.86
N LEU A 173 2.60 -7.41 0.86
CA LEU A 173 3.88 -7.76 0.26
C LEU A 173 5.04 -7.75 1.27
N GLY A 174 4.80 -7.32 2.51
CA GLY A 174 5.88 -7.12 3.47
C GLY A 174 6.81 -5.97 3.09
N SER A 175 6.29 -4.93 2.43
CA SER A 175 7.12 -3.78 2.04
C SER A 175 7.54 -2.92 3.23
N ASP A 176 8.79 -2.48 3.22
CA ASP A 176 9.34 -1.51 4.17
C ASP A 176 9.39 -0.11 3.54
N LEU A 177 8.85 0.90 4.22
CA LEU A 177 8.98 2.29 3.78
C LEU A 177 10.44 2.76 3.93
N THR A 178 11.06 3.21 2.84
CA THR A 178 12.46 3.70 2.88
C THR A 178 12.51 5.22 2.93
N LYS A 179 11.78 5.91 2.04
CA LYS A 179 11.75 7.39 1.98
C LYS A 179 10.34 7.92 1.71
N THR A 180 9.98 9.05 2.32
CA THR A 180 8.76 9.82 2.01
C THR A 180 9.01 10.81 0.85
N GLU A 181 7.95 11.42 0.30
CA GLU A 181 8.05 12.46 -0.77
C GLU A 181 9.11 13.52 -0.46
N THR A 182 9.12 14.03 0.78
CA THR A 182 10.04 15.10 1.24
C THR A 182 11.48 14.65 1.44
N GLU A 183 11.73 13.35 1.50
CA GLU A 183 13.06 12.75 1.66
C GLU A 183 13.66 12.34 0.31
N LEU A 184 12.85 12.28 -0.74
CA LEU A 184 13.33 12.10 -2.11
C LEU A 184 13.95 13.40 -2.62
N THR A 185 15.14 13.28 -3.20
CA THR A 185 15.87 14.42 -3.77
C THR A 185 15.78 14.37 -5.27
N TYR A 186 15.35 15.49 -5.87
CA TYR A 186 15.18 15.65 -7.31
C TYR A 186 16.23 16.59 -7.88
N ARG A 187 16.77 16.27 -9.05
CA ARG A 187 17.70 17.14 -9.79
C ARG A 187 17.00 18.41 -10.26
N ASN A 188 15.77 18.26 -10.77
CA ASN A 188 14.97 19.34 -11.34
C ASN A 188 13.58 19.36 -10.71
N TYR A 189 12.98 20.55 -10.62
CA TYR A 189 11.56 20.69 -10.30
C TYR A 189 10.70 19.99 -11.35
N GLY A 190 9.68 19.25 -10.91
CA GLY A 190 8.83 18.48 -11.80
C GLY A 190 7.84 17.58 -11.07
N PRO A 191 7.29 16.57 -11.76
CA PRO A 191 6.46 15.54 -11.13
C PRO A 191 7.21 14.83 -10.00
N MET A 192 6.51 14.57 -8.91
CA MET A 192 7.06 13.95 -7.70
C MET A 192 6.46 12.55 -7.50
N THR A 193 7.22 11.73 -6.78
CA THR A 193 6.87 10.38 -6.34
C THR A 193 6.48 10.46 -4.87
N ASP A 194 5.37 9.83 -4.50
CA ASP A 194 4.79 10.04 -3.17
C ASP A 194 5.63 9.35 -2.07
N TYR A 195 6.20 8.18 -2.35
CA TYR A 195 7.19 7.55 -1.46
C TYR A 195 8.01 6.48 -2.17
N ALA A 196 9.10 6.06 -1.51
CA ALA A 196 9.91 4.91 -1.85
C ALA A 196 9.72 3.82 -0.80
N CYS A 197 9.59 2.57 -1.24
CA CYS A 197 9.60 1.42 -0.36
C CYS A 197 10.48 0.31 -0.93
N ARG A 198 10.67 -0.74 -0.15
CA ARG A 198 11.46 -1.89 -0.54
C ARG A 198 10.67 -3.16 -0.25
N VAL A 199 10.64 -4.08 -1.21
CA VAL A 199 10.14 -5.44 -1.01
C VAL A 199 11.31 -6.37 -1.28
N GLN A 200 11.82 -7.03 -0.24
CA GLN A 200 13.05 -7.82 -0.31
C GLN A 200 14.22 -6.96 -0.81
N ASP A 201 14.80 -7.29 -1.96
CA ASP A 201 15.94 -6.56 -2.54
C ASP A 201 15.52 -5.56 -3.63
N THR A 202 14.21 -5.46 -3.91
CA THR A 202 13.66 -4.59 -4.95
C THR A 202 13.25 -3.25 -4.37
N HIS A 203 13.82 -2.17 -4.93
CA HIS A 203 13.48 -0.78 -4.62
C HIS A 203 12.32 -0.31 -5.49
N LEU A 204 11.26 0.16 -4.83
CA LEU A 204 10.01 0.54 -5.47
C LEU A 204 9.77 2.04 -5.31
N GLY A 205 9.50 2.71 -6.41
CA GLY A 205 8.89 4.03 -6.39
C GLY A 205 7.37 3.88 -6.43
N VAL A 206 6.66 4.56 -5.53
CA VAL A 206 5.19 4.48 -5.47
C VAL A 206 4.59 5.86 -5.65
N SER A 207 3.69 5.94 -6.62
CA SER A 207 2.81 7.09 -6.79
C SER A 207 1.38 6.72 -6.44
N VAL A 208 0.74 7.54 -5.60
CA VAL A 208 -0.62 7.37 -5.14
C VAL A 208 -1.53 8.35 -5.85
N THR A 209 -2.73 7.91 -6.18
CA THR A 209 -3.77 8.79 -6.70
C THR A 209 -5.15 8.30 -6.32
N ARG A 210 -6.06 9.24 -6.12
CA ARG A 210 -7.47 8.96 -5.87
C ARG A 210 -8.25 9.08 -7.18
N ALA A 211 -9.04 8.06 -7.51
CA ALA A 211 -10.00 8.06 -8.61
C ALA A 211 -11.38 8.43 -8.07
N MET A 212 -11.74 9.71 -8.18
CA MET A 212 -12.97 10.28 -7.63
C MET A 212 -13.56 11.34 -8.55
N SER A 213 -14.89 11.47 -8.56
CA SER A 213 -15.60 12.57 -9.23
C SER A 213 -15.63 13.81 -8.34
N TYR A 214 -14.61 14.67 -8.43
CA TYR A 214 -14.56 15.85 -7.56
C TYR A 214 -15.69 16.87 -7.83
N TRP A 215 -16.16 17.02 -9.08
CA TRP A 215 -17.16 18.05 -9.42
C TRP A 215 -18.20 17.78 -10.50
N THR A 216 -18.07 16.71 -11.27
CA THR A 216 -19.00 16.45 -12.37
C THR A 216 -20.23 15.71 -11.86
N ARG A 217 -21.42 16.34 -11.93
CA ARG A 217 -22.72 15.64 -11.84
C ARG A 217 -22.85 14.49 -12.86
N LYS A 218 -21.95 14.45 -13.86
CA LYS A 218 -21.89 13.49 -14.96
C LYS A 218 -21.20 12.16 -14.61
N GLY A 219 -20.76 11.96 -13.36
CA GLY A 219 -20.06 10.75 -12.91
C GLY A 219 -18.63 10.64 -13.44
N PHE A 220 -17.88 9.63 -12.95
CA PHE A 220 -16.51 9.37 -13.38
C PHE A 220 -16.50 8.59 -14.69
N LYS A 221 -16.09 9.26 -15.77
CA LYS A 221 -16.11 8.65 -17.10
C LYS A 221 -14.76 8.04 -17.46
N LYS A 222 -14.79 7.24 -18.52
CA LYS A 222 -13.58 6.65 -19.08
C LYS A 222 -12.58 7.70 -19.56
N GLU A 223 -13.05 8.82 -20.11
CA GLU A 223 -12.19 9.91 -20.57
C GLU A 223 -11.45 10.56 -19.38
N ASP A 224 -12.11 10.67 -18.23
CA ASP A 224 -11.51 11.16 -17.00
C ASP A 224 -10.43 10.18 -16.50
N ALA A 225 -10.73 8.87 -16.55
CA ALA A 225 -9.78 7.82 -16.23
C ALA A 225 -8.54 7.85 -17.16
N THR A 226 -8.72 8.02 -18.47
CA THR A 226 -7.62 8.15 -19.42
C THR A 226 -6.77 9.37 -19.12
N LYS A 227 -7.37 10.55 -18.92
CA LYS A 227 -6.64 11.78 -18.56
C LYS A 227 -5.86 11.61 -17.25
N LEU A 228 -6.47 10.99 -16.25
CA LEU A 228 -5.84 10.74 -14.95
C LEU A 228 -4.61 9.84 -15.10
N LEU A 229 -4.77 8.70 -15.78
CA LEU A 229 -3.70 7.73 -15.97
C LEU A 229 -2.57 8.28 -16.84
N THR A 230 -2.88 8.89 -17.99
CA THR A 230 -1.86 9.49 -18.87
C THR A 230 -1.03 10.54 -18.13
N ARG A 231 -1.68 11.40 -17.32
CA ARG A 231 -0.96 12.40 -16.52
C ARG A 231 -0.06 11.75 -15.47
N LYS A 232 -0.57 10.76 -14.73
CA LYS A 232 0.17 10.10 -13.64
C LYS A 232 1.32 9.23 -14.16
N LEU A 233 1.11 8.44 -15.21
CA LEU A 233 2.15 7.59 -15.80
C LEU A 233 3.28 8.42 -16.44
N ASN A 234 2.96 9.49 -17.17
CA ASN A 234 3.99 10.43 -17.65
C ASN A 234 4.75 11.10 -16.49
N GLY A 235 4.05 11.40 -15.39
CA GLY A 235 4.65 11.94 -14.18
C GLY A 235 5.66 10.98 -13.58
N ILE A 236 5.30 9.70 -13.44
CA ILE A 236 6.17 8.63 -12.93
C ILE A 236 7.45 8.57 -13.75
N LEU A 237 7.34 8.42 -15.08
CA LEU A 237 8.51 8.32 -15.98
C LEU A 237 9.49 9.50 -15.79
N LYS A 238 8.96 10.73 -15.71
CA LYS A 238 9.77 11.94 -15.49
C LYS A 238 10.38 12.00 -14.09
N SER A 239 9.60 11.62 -13.07
CA SER A 239 10.04 11.65 -11.67
C SER A 239 11.17 10.66 -11.42
N SER A 240 11.06 9.43 -11.96
CA SER A 240 12.07 8.38 -11.82
C SER A 240 13.42 8.78 -12.44
N GLN A 241 13.41 9.58 -13.53
CA GLN A 241 14.63 10.11 -14.15
C GLN A 241 15.26 11.29 -13.40
N SER A 242 14.48 11.97 -12.56
CA SER A 242 14.93 13.18 -11.84
C SER A 242 15.45 12.87 -10.44
N ILE A 243 15.08 11.74 -9.83
CA ILE A 243 15.53 11.37 -8.48
C ILE A 243 17.03 11.02 -8.49
N VAL A 244 17.75 11.51 -7.48
CA VAL A 244 19.22 11.36 -7.38
C VAL A 244 19.68 10.53 -6.19
N ASN A 245 18.86 10.38 -5.15
CA ASN A 245 19.25 9.74 -3.89
C ASN A 245 18.70 8.32 -3.71
N THR A 246 18.03 7.78 -4.73
CA THR A 246 17.48 6.42 -4.79
C THR A 246 17.36 6.00 -6.26
N ASN A 247 17.66 4.74 -6.55
CA ASN A 247 17.33 4.12 -7.84
C ASN A 247 16.15 3.18 -7.63
N PHE A 248 15.22 3.18 -8.58
CA PHE A 248 14.04 2.33 -8.52
C PHE A 248 14.14 1.21 -9.54
N ASP A 249 13.97 -0.02 -9.07
CA ASP A 249 13.90 -1.20 -9.90
C ASP A 249 12.50 -1.34 -10.53
N LYS A 250 11.46 -0.92 -9.80
CA LYS A 250 10.06 -0.94 -10.26
C LYS A 250 9.33 0.36 -9.89
N GLN A 251 8.26 0.64 -10.62
CA GLN A 251 7.29 1.67 -10.25
C GLN A 251 5.92 1.06 -9.95
N ILE A 252 5.21 1.60 -8.97
CA ILE A 252 3.82 1.27 -8.68
C ILE A 252 2.98 2.54 -8.78
N LEU A 253 1.96 2.51 -9.64
CA LEU A 253 0.87 3.48 -9.58
C LEU A 253 -0.28 2.88 -8.77
N HIS A 254 -0.44 3.32 -7.53
CA HIS A 254 -1.54 2.91 -6.67
C HIS A 254 -2.74 3.85 -6.82
N VAL A 255 -3.82 3.33 -7.40
CA VAL A 255 -5.07 4.05 -7.60
C VAL A 255 -6.10 3.62 -6.55
N LEU A 256 -6.37 4.49 -5.59
CA LEU A 256 -7.47 4.32 -4.65
C LEU A 256 -8.78 4.75 -5.31
N SER A 257 -9.78 3.88 -5.31
CA SER A 257 -11.04 4.05 -6.02
C SER A 257 -12.20 4.02 -5.04
N MET A 258 -13.14 4.97 -5.18
CA MET A 258 -14.32 5.04 -4.31
C MET A 258 -15.34 3.92 -4.54
N SER A 259 -15.31 3.32 -5.73
CA SER A 259 -16.28 2.27 -6.09
C SER A 259 -15.73 1.34 -7.16
N LYS A 260 -16.37 0.18 -7.28
CA LYS A 260 -16.11 -0.77 -8.36
C LYS A 260 -16.31 -0.14 -9.74
N HIS A 261 -17.24 0.82 -9.87
CA HIS A 261 -17.45 1.54 -11.13
C HIS A 261 -16.20 2.32 -11.54
N HIS A 262 -15.65 3.13 -10.64
CA HIS A 262 -14.44 3.92 -10.90
C HIS A 262 -13.26 3.02 -11.27
N ALA A 263 -13.03 1.95 -10.50
CA ALA A 263 -12.00 0.98 -10.78
C ALA A 263 -12.16 0.33 -12.17
N SER A 264 -13.40 0.03 -12.56
CA SER A 264 -13.69 -0.51 -13.90
C SER A 264 -13.36 0.47 -15.02
N GLN A 265 -13.57 1.79 -14.81
CA GLN A 265 -13.19 2.82 -15.77
C GLN A 265 -11.68 2.96 -15.88
N ILE A 266 -10.96 2.94 -14.76
CA ILE A 266 -9.49 2.92 -14.72
C ILE A 266 -8.95 1.71 -15.49
N LYS A 267 -9.45 0.50 -15.21
CA LYS A 267 -9.04 -0.72 -15.92
C LYS A 267 -9.28 -0.63 -17.43
N ARG A 268 -10.45 -0.13 -17.84
CA ARG A 268 -10.80 0.04 -19.27
C ARG A 268 -9.94 1.11 -19.96
N ALA A 269 -9.60 2.19 -19.26
CA ALA A 269 -8.73 3.23 -19.77
C ALA A 269 -7.29 2.70 -19.93
N TYR A 270 -6.75 2.07 -18.89
CA TYR A 270 -5.39 1.53 -18.89
C TYR A 270 -5.15 0.54 -20.03
N LYS A 271 -6.09 -0.39 -20.27
CA LYS A 271 -5.98 -1.35 -21.39
C LYS A 271 -5.74 -0.68 -22.74
N ARG A 272 -6.27 0.53 -22.97
CA ARG A 272 -6.15 1.29 -24.23
C ARG A 272 -4.94 2.22 -24.30
N LEU A 273 -4.18 2.39 -23.23
CA LEU A 273 -2.97 3.19 -23.26
C LEU A 273 -1.86 2.45 -24.04
N SER A 274 -0.96 3.22 -24.65
CA SER A 274 0.22 2.69 -25.34
C SER A 274 1.13 1.95 -24.36
N GLN A 275 1.89 0.98 -24.88
CA GLN A 275 2.81 0.20 -24.06
C GLN A 275 3.94 1.08 -23.47
N ASP A 276 4.35 2.12 -24.19
CA ASP A 276 5.35 3.09 -23.74
C ASP A 276 4.95 3.80 -22.43
N LEU A 277 3.65 4.09 -22.27
CA LEU A 277 3.14 4.70 -21.04
C LEU A 277 2.99 3.69 -19.90
N LYS A 278 2.74 2.41 -20.23
CA LYS A 278 2.62 1.34 -19.23
C LYS A 278 3.98 0.98 -18.66
N SER A 279 5.02 1.01 -19.51
CA SER A 279 6.42 0.77 -19.16
C SER A 279 6.57 -0.36 -18.13
N ASP A 280 7.53 -0.25 -17.22
CA ASP A 280 7.74 -1.18 -16.12
C ASP A 280 6.97 -0.77 -14.84
N THR A 281 5.78 -0.19 -15.03
CA THR A 281 4.91 0.26 -13.94
C THR A 281 3.81 -0.75 -13.65
N VAL A 282 3.69 -1.15 -12.39
CA VAL A 282 2.57 -1.96 -11.90
C VAL A 282 1.40 -1.03 -11.56
N LEU A 283 0.22 -1.32 -12.11
CA LEU A 283 -0.99 -0.59 -11.77
C LEU A 283 -1.74 -1.34 -10.67
N PHE A 284 -1.68 -0.83 -9.45
CA PHE A 284 -2.41 -1.39 -8.32
C PHE A 284 -3.70 -0.59 -8.11
N ILE A 285 -4.86 -1.21 -8.26
CA ILE A 285 -6.17 -0.56 -8.10
C ILE A 285 -6.85 -1.13 -6.87
N THR A 286 -7.13 -0.25 -5.90
CA THR A 286 -7.79 -0.64 -4.66
C THR A 286 -9.10 0.09 -4.52
N THR A 287 -10.22 -0.64 -4.45
CA THR A 287 -11.50 -0.03 -4.05
C THR A 287 -11.54 0.06 -2.53
N VAL A 288 -11.75 1.25 -1.98
CA VAL A 288 -11.74 1.50 -0.53
C VAL A 288 -13.13 1.96 -0.09
N ASP A 289 -13.71 1.26 0.88
CA ASP A 289 -15.00 1.61 1.51
C ASP A 289 -14.80 2.54 2.72
N ALA A 290 -14.20 3.71 2.48
CA ALA A 290 -13.97 4.71 3.52
C ALA A 290 -13.94 6.12 2.93
N GLU A 291 -14.94 6.96 3.27
CA GLU A 291 -15.10 8.29 2.67
C GLU A 291 -14.00 9.29 3.06
N ASN A 292 -13.46 9.18 4.27
CA ASN A 292 -12.39 10.04 4.79
C ASN A 292 -11.07 9.92 3.99
N VAL A 293 -10.87 8.83 3.25
CA VAL A 293 -9.77 8.65 2.30
C VAL A 293 -9.94 9.51 1.05
N PHE A 294 -11.17 9.94 0.74
CA PHE A 294 -11.49 10.68 -0.48
C PHE A 294 -11.86 12.14 -0.21
N PHE A 295 -12.47 12.45 0.93
CA PHE A 295 -12.94 13.78 1.25
C PHE A 295 -12.43 14.26 2.62
N ASN A 296 -12.03 15.53 2.69
CA ASN A 296 -11.85 16.22 3.96
C ASN A 296 -13.21 16.53 4.60
N ASP A 297 -13.32 16.34 5.92
CA ASP A 297 -14.54 16.56 6.73
C ASP A 297 -15.14 17.96 6.63
N ASN A 298 -14.37 18.95 6.14
CA ASN A 298 -14.84 20.31 5.88
C ASN A 298 -16.01 20.41 4.88
N LYS A 299 -16.35 19.35 4.14
CA LYS A 299 -17.56 19.32 3.30
C LYS A 299 -18.85 19.08 4.09
N ASN A 300 -18.80 18.49 5.28
CA ASN A 300 -19.98 18.29 6.13
C ASN A 300 -20.48 19.60 6.76
N LEU A 301 -19.57 20.54 7.05
CA LEU A 301 -19.91 21.89 7.51
C LEU A 301 -20.67 22.73 6.46
N ALA A 302 -20.36 22.56 5.18
CA ALA A 302 -21.04 23.26 4.09
C ALA A 302 -22.43 22.68 3.77
N LYS A 303 -22.66 21.38 4.00
CA LYS A 303 -23.98 20.75 3.89
C LYS A 303 -24.92 21.16 5.04
N ASN A 304 -24.40 21.27 6.27
CA ASN A 304 -25.20 21.67 7.42
C ASN A 304 -25.61 23.15 7.37
N LYS A 305 -24.78 24.04 6.82
CA LYS A 305 -25.18 25.45 6.60
C LYS A 305 -26.25 25.66 5.52
N ARG A 306 -26.43 24.71 4.59
CA ARG A 306 -27.46 24.79 3.52
C ARG A 306 -28.80 24.16 3.90
N LYS A 307 -28.86 23.42 5.01
CA LYS A 307 -30.10 22.90 5.60
C LYS A 307 -30.63 23.77 6.75
N ALA A 308 -29.85 24.76 7.17
CA ALA A 308 -30.18 25.71 8.23
C ALA A 308 -30.52 27.12 7.71
N VAL A 309 -30.86 27.22 6.42
CA VAL A 309 -31.37 28.43 5.75
C VAL A 309 -32.70 28.08 5.10
#